data_AF-A0A1H3QNN9-F1
#
_entry.id   AF-A0A1H3QNN9-F1
#
_cell.length_a   1.000
_cell.length_b   1.000
_cell.length_c   1.000
_cell.angle_alpha   90.00
_cell.angle_beta   90.00
_cell.angle_gamma   90.00
#
_symmetry.space_group_name_H-M   'P 1'
#
loop_
_entity.id
_entity.type
_entity.pdbx_description
1 polymer ?
#
loop_
_entity_poly.entity_id
_entity_poly.type
_entity_poly.pdbx_seq_one_letter_code
_entity_poly.pdbx_strand_id
1 'polypeptide(L)'
;MTESVRRLARDARRDMRQGAEAIARRQRARLAEMVAYARANSPYYRELYRDLPDKVDDPALLPVTDKKTLMGHFDDWVTDRQVTRERVEAFVADPDLVGARFQDRYLVATTSG
;
A
#
# COMPACT_ATOMS: atom_id res chain seq x y z
N MET A 1 11.66 -3.64 0.05
CA MET A 1 11.61 -5.00 -0.54
C MET A 1 11.46 -4.88 -2.05
N THR A 2 12.45 -5.28 -2.83
CA THR A 2 12.37 -5.19 -4.31
C THR A 2 11.70 -6.48 -4.83
N GLU A 3 10.37 -6.52 -4.87
CA GLU A 3 9.65 -7.64 -5.48
C GLU A 3 9.81 -7.58 -7.01
N SER A 4 10.51 -8.57 -7.60
CA SER A 4 10.62 -8.69 -9.05
C SER A 4 9.31 -9.19 -9.66
N VAL A 5 8.83 -8.57 -10.74
CA VAL A 5 7.64 -8.98 -11.50
C VAL A 5 7.68 -10.47 -11.89
N ARG A 6 8.87 -11.00 -12.22
CA ARG A 6 9.06 -12.41 -12.54
C ARG A 6 8.82 -13.33 -11.32
N ARG A 7 9.17 -12.86 -10.13
CA ARG A 7 8.94 -13.57 -8.86
C ARG A 7 7.45 -13.59 -8.54
N LEU A 8 6.78 -12.44 -8.67
CA LEU A 8 5.32 -12.31 -8.50
C LEU A 8 4.54 -13.23 -9.46
N ALA A 9 4.93 -13.27 -10.73
CA ALA A 9 4.26 -14.11 -11.74
C ALA A 9 4.48 -15.62 -11.51
N ARG A 10 5.70 -16.04 -11.12
CA ARG A 10 5.97 -17.44 -10.76
C ARG A 10 5.22 -17.86 -9.52
N ASP A 11 5.17 -16.97 -8.53
CA ASP A 11 4.44 -17.19 -7.30
C ASP A 11 2.95 -17.33 -7.56
N ALA A 12 2.33 -16.42 -8.32
CA ALA A 12 0.92 -16.52 -8.72
C ALA A 12 0.62 -17.85 -9.44
N ARG A 13 1.45 -18.26 -10.40
CA ARG A 13 1.27 -19.55 -11.10
C ARG A 13 1.43 -20.76 -10.19
N ARG A 14 2.37 -20.71 -9.25
CA ARG A 14 2.60 -21.80 -8.29
C ARG A 14 1.41 -21.95 -7.35
N ASP A 15 0.92 -20.83 -6.82
CA ASP A 15 -0.14 -20.84 -5.83
C ASP A 15 -1.50 -21.20 -6.46
N MET A 16 -1.78 -20.74 -7.69
CA MET A 16 -2.96 -21.18 -8.45
C MET A 16 -2.96 -22.70 -8.70
N ARG A 17 -1.79 -23.32 -8.86
CA ARG A 17 -1.67 -24.79 -9.01
C ARG A 17 -1.79 -25.55 -7.68
N GLN A 18 -1.64 -24.88 -6.54
CA GLN A 18 -1.68 -25.48 -5.20
C GLN A 18 -3.06 -25.36 -4.53
N GLY A 19 -4.05 -24.74 -5.18
CA GLY A 19 -5.43 -24.69 -4.71
C GLY A 19 -5.74 -23.56 -3.71
N ALA A 20 -7.01 -23.47 -3.30
CA ALA A 20 -7.54 -22.37 -2.49
C ALA A 20 -6.83 -22.18 -1.14
N GLU A 21 -6.41 -23.27 -0.48
CA GLU A 21 -5.71 -23.21 0.80
C GLU A 21 -4.33 -22.55 0.68
N ALA A 22 -3.60 -22.82 -0.40
CA ALA A 22 -2.30 -22.20 -0.65
C ALA A 22 -2.43 -20.69 -0.90
N ILE A 23 -3.47 -20.29 -1.65
CA ILE A 23 -3.82 -18.88 -1.86
C ILE A 23 -4.15 -18.22 -0.52
N ALA A 24 -5.02 -18.82 0.29
CA ALA A 24 -5.42 -18.27 1.58
C ALA A 24 -4.23 -18.10 2.54
N ARG A 25 -3.36 -19.11 2.64
CA ARG A 25 -2.12 -19.02 3.45
C ARG A 25 -1.25 -17.84 3.00
N ARG A 26 -1.14 -17.62 1.69
CA ARG A 26 -0.34 -16.52 1.15
C ARG A 26 -0.96 -15.15 1.38
N GLN A 27 -2.28 -15.02 1.23
CA GLN A 27 -3.01 -13.79 1.54
C GLN A 27 -2.78 -13.40 3.00
N ARG A 28 -2.93 -14.35 3.93
CA ARG A 28 -2.66 -14.15 5.36
C ARG A 28 -1.23 -13.69 5.65
N ALA A 29 -0.23 -14.34 5.05
CA ALA A 29 1.17 -13.96 5.22
C ALA A 29 1.47 -12.55 4.70
N ARG A 30 0.99 -12.23 3.49
CA ARG A 30 1.19 -10.90 2.89
C ARG A 30 0.43 -9.81 3.65
N LEU A 31 -0.77 -10.10 4.16
CA LEU A 31 -1.51 -9.15 4.96
C LEU A 31 -0.74 -8.76 6.22
N ALA A 32 -0.20 -9.75 6.94
CA ALA A 32 0.60 -9.51 8.13
C ALA A 32 1.83 -8.63 7.81
N GLU A 33 2.53 -8.91 6.71
CA GLU A 33 3.66 -8.10 6.24
C GLU A 33 3.24 -6.65 5.90
N MET A 34 2.12 -6.47 5.20
CA MET A 34 1.61 -5.14 4.82
C MET A 34 1.19 -4.33 6.04
N VAL A 35 0.50 -4.93 7.02
CA VAL A 35 0.06 -4.25 8.24
C VAL A 35 1.27 -3.85 9.09
N ALA A 36 2.24 -4.75 9.26
CA ALA A 36 3.48 -4.43 9.96
C ALA A 36 4.25 -3.28 9.27
N TYR A 37 4.35 -3.32 7.94
CA TYR A 37 4.99 -2.25 7.17
C TYR A 37 4.26 -0.91 7.30
N ALA A 38 2.92 -0.92 7.23
CA ALA A 38 2.11 0.29 7.40
C ALA A 38 2.31 0.91 8.79
N ARG A 39 2.24 0.11 9.87
CA ARG A 39 2.51 0.58 11.25
C ARG A 39 3.89 1.21 11.41
N ALA A 40 4.91 0.60 10.80
CA ALA A 40 6.28 1.08 10.93
C ALA A 40 6.53 2.40 10.17
N ASN A 41 5.86 2.61 9.03
CA ASN A 41 6.23 3.66 8.08
C ASN A 41 5.17 4.76 7.90
N SER A 42 3.94 4.55 8.37
CA SER A 42 2.86 5.53 8.30
C SER A 42 2.43 5.96 9.71
N PRO A 43 2.55 7.25 10.08
CA PRO A 43 1.98 7.76 11.32
C PRO A 43 0.49 7.50 11.50
N TYR A 44 -0.31 7.66 10.45
CA TYR A 44 -1.75 7.40 10.48
C TYR A 44 -2.05 5.93 10.80
N TYR A 45 -1.44 4.98 10.10
CA TYR A 45 -1.68 3.55 10.33
C TYR A 45 -1.04 3.05 11.63
N ARG A 46 0.03 3.69 12.11
CA ARG A 46 0.59 3.40 13.44
C ARG A 46 -0.43 3.68 14.54
N GLU A 47 -1.12 4.82 14.46
CA GLU A 47 -2.14 5.19 15.43
C GLU A 47 -3.42 4.37 15.25
N LEU A 48 -3.92 4.27 14.00
CA LEU A 48 -5.16 3.55 13.69
C LEU A 48 -5.09 2.07 14.12
N TYR A 49 -3.91 1.47 14.05
CA TYR A 49 -3.71 0.07 14.41
C TYR A 49 -3.07 -0.11 15.79
N ARG A 50 -3.02 0.91 16.67
CA ARG A 50 -2.29 0.81 17.94
C ARG A 50 -2.77 -0.32 18.84
N ASP A 51 -4.07 -0.61 18.81
CA ASP A 51 -4.73 -1.58 19.70
C ASP A 51 -4.95 -2.95 19.04
N LEU A 52 -4.56 -3.13 17.78
CA LEU A 52 -4.65 -4.44 17.12
C LEU A 52 -3.50 -5.36 17.58
N PRO A 53 -3.64 -6.69 17.49
CA PRO A 53 -2.55 -7.62 17.79
C PRO A 53 -1.28 -7.34 16.97
N ASP A 54 -0.12 -7.80 17.46
CA ASP A 54 1.17 -7.63 16.77
C ASP A 54 1.14 -8.20 15.34
N LYS A 55 0.51 -9.37 15.18
CA LYS A 55 0.30 -10.02 13.89
C LYS A 55 -1.18 -9.95 13.50
N VAL A 56 -1.46 -9.25 12.40
CA VAL A 56 -2.79 -9.19 11.79
C VAL A 56 -2.78 -9.94 10.47
N ASP A 57 -3.36 -11.14 10.45
CA ASP A 57 -3.45 -11.98 9.25
C ASP A 57 -4.89 -12.22 8.77
N ASP A 58 -5.88 -11.60 9.42
CA ASP A 58 -7.28 -11.56 9.00
C ASP A 58 -7.70 -10.10 8.73
N PRO A 59 -8.13 -9.76 7.49
CA PRO A 59 -8.55 -8.40 7.16
C PRO A 59 -9.79 -7.94 7.94
N ALA A 60 -10.61 -8.85 8.48
CA ALA A 60 -11.79 -8.50 9.27
C ALA A 60 -11.43 -7.82 10.60
N LEU A 61 -10.18 -7.94 11.06
CA LEU A 61 -9.68 -7.24 12.25
C LEU A 61 -9.33 -5.77 11.98
N LEU A 62 -9.22 -5.36 10.72
CA LEU A 62 -8.81 -4.00 10.36
C LEU A 62 -10.01 -3.05 10.39
N PRO A 63 -9.88 -1.86 11.01
CA PRO A 63 -10.89 -0.83 10.87
C PRO A 63 -11.00 -0.39 9.42
N VAL A 64 -12.25 -0.17 8.96
CA VAL A 64 -12.54 0.32 7.61
C VAL A 64 -12.08 1.77 7.48
N THR A 65 -11.38 2.08 6.40
CA THR A 65 -10.96 3.44 6.05
C THR A 65 -11.68 3.92 4.79
N ASP A 66 -11.99 5.21 4.71
CA ASP A 66 -12.59 5.83 3.52
C ASP A 66 -11.66 6.85 2.85
N LYS A 67 -11.94 7.15 1.57
CA LYS A 67 -11.14 8.07 0.76
C LYS A 67 -11.07 9.48 1.35
N LYS A 68 -12.17 10.02 1.88
CA LYS A 68 -12.21 11.39 2.39
C LYS A 68 -11.29 11.54 3.60
N THR A 69 -11.39 10.60 4.54
CA THR A 69 -10.52 10.56 5.72
C THR A 69 -9.06 10.41 5.32
N LEU A 70 -8.72 9.45 4.45
CA LEU A 70 -7.34 9.27 4.00
C LEU A 70 -6.82 10.50 3.26
N MET A 71 -7.57 11.10 2.34
CA MET A 71 -7.11 12.30 1.63
C MET A 71 -6.92 13.52 2.55
N GLY A 72 -7.61 13.58 3.69
CA GLY A 72 -7.39 14.57 4.74
C GLY A 72 -6.10 14.34 5.56
N HIS A 73 -5.60 13.11 5.56
CA HIS A 73 -4.37 12.69 6.25
C HIS A 73 -3.27 12.23 5.27
N PHE A 74 -3.24 12.76 4.04
CA PHE A 74 -2.39 12.24 2.96
C PHE A 74 -0.94 12.03 3.38
N ASP A 75 -0.32 13.07 3.93
CA ASP A 75 1.09 13.05 4.31
C ASP A 75 1.38 12.05 5.44
N ASP A 76 0.35 11.65 6.20
CA ASP A 76 0.46 10.76 7.34
C ASP A 76 0.12 9.30 7.04
N TRP A 77 -0.76 9.01 6.07
CA TRP A 77 -1.06 7.63 5.68
C TRP A 77 -0.07 7.09 4.64
N VAL A 78 0.56 7.96 3.85
CA VAL A 78 1.59 7.53 2.91
C VAL A 78 2.83 7.02 3.67
N THR A 79 3.37 5.89 3.22
CA THR A 79 4.47 5.18 3.89
C THR A 79 5.86 5.69 3.49
N ASP A 80 5.95 6.64 2.56
CA ASP A 80 7.18 7.39 2.26
C ASP A 80 6.97 8.86 2.63
N ARG A 81 7.71 9.34 3.64
CA ARG A 81 7.59 10.70 4.16
C ARG A 81 8.07 11.78 3.19
N GLN A 82 8.76 11.41 2.11
CA GLN A 82 9.11 12.35 1.03
C GLN A 82 7.93 12.60 0.08
N VAL A 83 6.93 11.73 0.08
CA VAL A 83 5.74 11.84 -0.77
C VAL A 83 4.69 12.66 -0.03
N THR A 84 4.68 13.97 -0.24
CA THR A 84 3.67 14.88 0.31
C THR A 84 2.62 15.24 -0.73
N ARG A 85 1.42 15.60 -0.26
CA ARG A 85 0.30 16.02 -1.09
C ARG A 85 0.68 17.19 -2.00
N GLU A 86 1.29 18.22 -1.42
CA GLU A 86 1.74 19.41 -2.14
C GLU A 86 2.67 19.04 -3.31
N ARG A 87 3.67 18.18 -3.08
CA ARG A 87 4.64 17.79 -4.12
C ARG A 87 3.99 16.94 -5.21
N VAL A 88 3.06 16.06 -4.83
CA VAL A 88 2.32 15.23 -5.79
C VAL A 88 1.38 16.11 -6.63
N GLU A 89 0.68 17.05 -6.02
CA GLU A 89 -0.21 18.00 -6.71
C GLU A 89 0.58 18.89 -7.67
N ALA A 90 1.72 19.43 -7.25
CA ALA A 90 2.60 20.21 -8.13
C ALA A 90 3.12 19.39 -9.32
N PHE A 91 3.48 18.11 -9.09
CA PHE A 91 3.93 17.21 -10.16
C PHE A 91 2.82 16.91 -11.18
N VAL A 92 1.59 16.67 -10.72
CA VAL A 92 0.45 16.36 -11.59
C VAL A 92 -0.06 17.60 -12.34
N ALA A 93 0.13 18.79 -11.78
CA ALA A 93 -0.28 20.04 -12.42
C ALA A 93 0.55 20.39 -13.66
N ASP A 94 1.74 19.79 -13.83
CA ASP A 94 2.62 20.00 -14.97
C ASP A 94 2.31 18.98 -16.11
N PRO A 95 1.75 19.43 -17.25
CA PRO A 95 1.42 18.55 -18.37
C PRO A 95 2.66 17.90 -19.02
N ASP A 96 3.84 18.53 -18.91
CA ASP A 96 5.07 18.01 -19.51
C ASP A 96 5.61 16.78 -18.75
N LEU A 97 5.12 16.55 -17.53
CA LEU A 97 5.49 15.42 -16.67
C LEU A 97 4.56 14.20 -16.81
N VAL A 98 3.59 14.23 -17.73
CA VAL A 98 2.70 13.09 -17.95
C VAL A 98 3.51 11.85 -18.37
N GLY A 99 3.34 10.76 -17.61
CA GLY A 99 4.06 9.50 -17.81
C GLY A 99 5.48 9.48 -17.22
N ALA A 100 5.99 10.61 -16.71
CA ALA A 100 7.23 10.65 -15.96
C ALA A 100 7.05 10.03 -14.56
N ARG A 101 8.18 9.72 -13.90
CA ARG A 101 8.17 9.19 -12.54
C ARG A 101 8.33 10.31 -11.52
N PHE A 102 7.38 10.42 -10.60
CA PHE A 102 7.52 11.25 -9.42
C PHE A 102 8.66 10.73 -8.53
N GLN A 103 9.62 11.60 -8.21
CA GLN A 103 10.85 11.27 -7.47
C GLN A 103 11.64 10.09 -8.07
N ASP A 104 11.60 9.94 -9.41
CA ASP A 104 12.23 8.85 -10.16
C ASP A 104 11.77 7.43 -9.78
N ARG A 105 10.73 7.33 -8.95
CA ARG A 105 10.31 6.09 -8.27
C ARG A 105 8.86 5.74 -8.48
N TYR A 106 7.97 6.73 -8.44
CA TYR A 106 6.53 6.50 -8.36
C TYR A 106 5.81 6.92 -9.64
N LEU A 107 4.81 6.14 -10.03
CA LEU A 107 3.80 6.60 -10.99
C LEU A 107 2.66 7.24 -10.18
N VAL A 108 2.22 8.41 -10.63
CA VAL A 108 1.08 9.11 -10.03
C VAL A 108 -0.11 8.97 -10.97
N ALA A 109 -1.27 8.63 -10.42
CA ALA A 109 -2.52 8.57 -11.15
C ALA A 109 -3.61 9.29 -10.35
N THR A 110 -4.41 10.09 -11.04
CA THR A 110 -5.62 10.68 -10.47
C THR A 110 -6.82 9.79 -10.80
N THR A 111 -7.72 9.61 -9.83
CA THR A 111 -8.95 8.83 -10.02
C THR A 111 -10.15 9.71 -9.67
N SER A 112 -11.21 9.62 -10.48
CA SER A 112 -12.43 10.43 -10.34
C SER A 112 -13.37 9.97 -9.21
N GLY A 113 -12.84 9.28 -8.20
CA GLY A 113 -13.61 8.77 -7.04
C GLY A 113 -13.80 9.76 -5.91
#